data_AF-A0A847CNZ9-F1
#
_entry.id   AF-A0A847CNZ9-F1
#
_cell.length_a   1.000
_cell.length_b   1.000
_cell.length_c   1.000
_cell.angle_alpha   90.00
_cell.angle_beta   90.00
_cell.angle_gamma   90.00
#
_symmetry.space_group_name_H-M   'P 1'
#
loop_
_entity.id
_entity.type
_entity.pdbx_description
1 polymer ?
#
loop_
_entity_poly.entity_id
_entity_poly.type
_entity_poly.pdbx_seq_one_letter_code
_entity_poly.pdbx_strand_id
1 'polypeptide(L)' 'MATNLALDPKLLDEAVAAAGVRTKKEAVTLALEEFIARRARAKIVDLFGTIDMDETYDYKSDRLHRDQRMGIVD' A
#
# COMPACT_ATOMS: atom_id res chain seq x y z
N MET A 1 -16.38 16.63 -7.24
CA MET A 1 -17.74 16.56 -7.79
C MET A 1 -18.58 15.71 -6.84
N ALA A 2 -19.83 16.09 -6.57
CA ALA A 2 -20.73 15.25 -5.78
C ALA A 2 -21.33 14.18 -6.69
N THR A 3 -20.98 12.93 -6.45
CA THR A 3 -21.56 11.77 -7.15
C THR A 3 -22.56 11.13 -6.20
N ASN A 4 -23.82 11.05 -6.61
CA ASN A 4 -24.85 10.44 -5.76
C ASN A 4 -24.76 8.91 -5.88
N LEU A 5 -23.91 8.30 -5.06
CA LEU A 5 -23.76 6.86 -4.95
C LEU A 5 -24.48 6.37 -3.70
N ALA A 6 -25.38 5.41 -3.86
CA ALA A 6 -25.99 4.73 -2.73
C ALA A 6 -24.95 3.85 -2.04
N LEU A 7 -24.48 4.29 -0.88
CA LEU A 7 -23.55 3.57 0.00
C LEU A 7 -24.21 3.30 1.33
N ASP A 8 -23.92 2.15 1.94
CA ASP A 8 -24.37 1.84 3.29
C ASP A 8 -23.81 2.89 4.28
N PRO A 9 -24.65 3.64 5.00
CA PRO A 9 -24.19 4.63 5.96
C PRO A 9 -23.31 4.04 7.07
N LYS A 10 -23.57 2.80 7.49
CA LYS A 10 -22.80 2.13 8.55
C LYS A 10 -21.38 1.83 8.07
N LEU A 11 -21.25 1.32 6.85
CA LEU A 11 -19.96 1.06 6.23
C LEU A 11 -19.12 2.34 6.09
N LEU A 12 -19.78 3.45 5.76
CA LEU A 12 -19.15 4.77 5.68
C LEU A 12 -18.64 5.25 7.04
N ASP A 13 -19.41 5.06 8.09
CA ASP A 13 -19.01 5.44 9.45
C ASP A 13 -17.83 4.59 9.95
N GLU A 14 -17.86 3.28 9.66
CA GLU A 14 -16.73 2.37 9.93
C GLU A 14 -15.47 2.77 9.15
N ALA A 15 -15.61 3.12 7.87
CA ALA A 15 -14.49 3.56 7.04
C ALA A 15 -13.87 4.87 7.56
N VAL A 16 -14.68 5.82 8.02
CA VAL A 16 -14.19 7.07 8.63
C VAL A 16 -13.41 6.79 9.91
N ALA A 17 -13.95 5.93 10.78
CA ALA A 17 -13.28 5.55 12.02
C ALA A 17 -11.96 4.80 11.76
N ALA A 18 -11.95 3.86 10.81
CA ALA A 18 -10.76 3.09 10.45
C ALA A 18 -9.68 3.95 9.78
N ALA A 19 -10.08 4.90 8.93
CA ALA A 19 -9.15 5.80 8.24
C ALA A 19 -8.66 6.97 9.13
N GLY A 20 -9.29 7.22 10.28
CA GLY A 20 -8.94 8.33 11.19
C GLY A 20 -9.19 9.72 10.59
N VAL A 21 -10.11 9.82 9.62
CA VAL A 21 -10.43 11.08 8.92
C VAL A 21 -11.69 11.73 9.47
N ARG A 22 -11.97 12.96 9.04
CA ARG A 22 -13.11 13.74 9.56
C ARG A 22 -14.35 13.63 8.70
N THR A 23 -14.17 13.30 7.41
CA THR A 23 -15.28 13.32 6.46
C THR A 23 -15.44 12.00 5.72
N LYS A 24 -16.71 11.68 5.42
CA LYS A 24 -17.09 10.56 4.56
C LYS A 24 -16.42 10.60 3.19
N LYS A 25 -16.26 11.81 2.63
CA LYS A 25 -15.58 12.03 1.35
C LYS A 25 -14.11 11.61 1.43
N GLU A 26 -13.38 12.04 2.45
CA GLU A 26 -11.97 11.65 2.64
C GLU A 26 -11.85 10.13 2.79
N ALA A 27 -12.72 9.51 3.58
CA ALA A 27 -12.70 8.05 3.77
C ALA A 27 -12.92 7.30 2.46
N VAL A 28 -13.88 7.75 1.63
CA VAL A 28 -14.15 7.14 0.32
C VAL A 28 -12.98 7.36 -0.64
N THR A 29 -12.39 8.56 -0.68
CA THR A 29 -11.22 8.82 -1.54
C THR A 29 -10.05 7.90 -1.16
N LEU A 30 -9.71 7.83 0.13
CA LEU A 30 -8.62 6.97 0.62
C LEU A 30 -8.89 5.49 0.30
N ALA A 31 -10.11 5.01 0.57
CA ALA A 31 -10.48 3.63 0.28
C ALA A 31 -10.32 3.28 -1.21
N LEU A 32 -10.66 4.20 -2.12
CA LEU A 32 -10.48 4.00 -3.56
C LEU A 32 -8.99 4.00 -3.95
N GLU A 33 -8.21 4.93 -3.42
CA GLU A 33 -6.76 4.98 -3.66
C GLU A 33 -6.07 3.68 -3.19
N GLU A 34 -6.40 3.22 -1.99
CA GLU A 34 -5.87 1.97 -1.44
C GLU A 34 -6.33 0.74 -2.21
N PHE A 35 -7.61 0.69 -2.62
CA PHE A 35 -8.14 -0.40 -3.43
C PHE A 35 -7.42 -0.51 -4.78
N ILE A 36 -7.22 0.62 -5.46
CA ILE A 36 -6.47 0.70 -6.72
C ILE A 36 -5.03 0.28 -6.47
N ALA A 37 -4.36 0.84 -5.46
CA ALA A 37 -2.98 0.53 -5.16
C ALA A 37 -2.77 -0.96 -4.82
N ARG A 38 -3.68 -1.56 -4.04
CA ARG A 38 -3.63 -2.99 -3.69
C ARG A 38 -3.71 -3.88 -4.94
N ARG A 39 -4.58 -3.53 -5.89
CA ARG A 39 -4.70 -4.27 -7.16
C ARG A 39 -3.55 -4.02 -8.11
N ALA A 40 -3.03 -2.79 -8.15
CA ALA A 40 -1.85 -2.46 -8.94
C ALA A 40 -0.62 -3.21 -8.44
N ARG A 41 -0.42 -3.30 -7.12
CA ARG A 41 0.68 -4.07 -6.52
C ARG A 41 0.63 -5.56 -6.88
N ALA A 42 -0.55 -6.14 -7.03
CA ALA A 42 -0.68 -7.54 -7.44
C ALA A 42 -0.05 -7.81 -8.82
N LYS A 43 0.03 -6.79 -9.70
CA LYS A 43 0.69 -6.89 -11.01
C LYS A 43 2.21 -6.97 -10.94
N ILE A 44 2.83 -6.87 -9.77
CA ILE A 44 4.28 -7.08 -9.62
C ILE A 44 4.69 -8.48 -10.12
N VAL A 45 3.77 -9.45 -10.06
CA VAL A 45 4.02 -10.79 -10.58
C VAL A 45 4.23 -10.82 -12.09
N ASP A 46 3.66 -9.86 -12.81
CA ASP A 46 3.80 -9.74 -14.26
C ASP A 46 5.23 -9.33 -14.66
N LEU A 47 6.03 -8.82 -13.71
CA LEU A 47 7.43 -8.45 -13.95
C LEU A 47 8.41 -9.62 -13.81
N PHE A 48 7.99 -10.76 -13.25
CA PHE A 48 8.89 -11.91 -13.12
C PHE A 48 9.31 -12.42 -14.49
N GLY A 49 10.63 -12.51 -14.71
CA GLY A 49 11.20 -12.95 -15.98
C GLY A 49 11.15 -11.89 -17.09
N THR A 50 10.64 -10.69 -16.83
CA THR A 50 10.67 -9.56 -17.79
C THR A 50 11.76 -8.53 -17.45
N ILE A 51 12.38 -8.66 -16.28
CA ILE A 51 13.45 -7.78 -15.81
C ILE A 51 14.74 -8.59 -15.64
N ASP A 52 15.83 -8.02 -16.11
CA ASP A 52 17.16 -8.58 -15.86
C ASP A 52 17.58 -8.21 -14.44
N MET A 53 17.89 -9.23 -13.64
CA MET A 53 18.43 -9.04 -12.29
C MET A 53 19.92 -8.73 -12.40
N ASP A 54 20.41 -7.75 -11.65
CA ASP A 54 21.83 -7.48 -11.56
C ASP A 54 22.53 -8.67 -10.86
N GLU A 55 23.40 -9.37 -11.59
CA GLU A 55 24.14 -10.54 -11.11
C GLU A 55 25.05 -10.22 -9.91
N THR A 56 25.42 -8.95 -9.74
CA THR A 56 26.26 -8.48 -8.64
C THR A 56 25.45 -8.03 -7.42
N TYR A 57 24.11 -8.06 -7.49
CA TYR A 57 23.26 -7.64 -6.40
C TYR A 57 23.27 -8.63 -5.22
N ASP A 58 23.88 -8.20 -4.10
CA ASP A 58 23.88 -8.97 -2.86
C ASP A 58 22.83 -8.45 -1.86
N TYR A 59 21.63 -9.03 -1.93
CA TYR A 59 20.53 -8.72 -1.01
C TYR A 59 20.85 -9.05 0.47
N LYS A 60 21.85 -9.90 0.77
CA LYS A 60 22.24 -10.19 2.15
C LYS A 60 23.05 -9.05 2.75
N SER A 61 23.95 -8.45 1.96
CA SER A 61 24.72 -7.27 2.36
C SER A 61 23.80 -6.08 2.63
N ASP A 62 22.85 -5.79 1.74
CA ASP A 62 21.84 -4.75 1.94
C ASP A 62 21.00 -4.97 3.21
N ARG A 63 20.58 -6.22 3.43
CA ARG A 63 19.84 -6.61 4.64
C ARG A 63 20.67 -6.39 5.89
N LEU A 64 21.94 -6.82 5.89
CA LEU A 64 22.86 -6.65 7.00
C LEU A 64 23.07 -5.16 7.32
N HIS A 65 23.33 -4.32 6.32
CA HIS A 65 23.49 -2.88 6.50
C HIS A 65 22.26 -2.21 7.11
N ARG A 66 21.05 -2.64 6.70
CA ARG A 66 19.81 -2.14 7.31
C ARG A 66 19.71 -2.60 8.75
N ASP A 67 19.95 -3.87 9.03
CA ASP A 67 19.81 -4.44 10.38
C ASP A 67 20.83 -3.82 11.35
N GLN A 68 22.07 -3.55 10.91
CA GLN A 68 23.06 -2.78 11.66
C GLN A 68 22.59 -1.35 11.95
N ARG A 69 22.05 -0.64 10.93
CA ARG A 69 21.49 0.71 11.09
C ARG A 69 20.34 0.74 12.09
N MET A 70 19.56 -0.33 12.17
CA MET A 70 18.44 -0.49 13.09
C MET A 70 18.86 -1.04 14.47
N GLY A 71 20.15 -1.36 14.68
CA GLY A 71 20.66 -1.93 15.93
C GLY A 71 20.15 -3.35 16.22
N ILE A 72 19.78 -4.11 15.19
CA ILE A 72 19.30 -5.50 15.31
C ILE A 72 20.48 -6.49 15.41
N VAL A 73 21.62 -6.13 14.81
CA VAL A 73 22.86 -6.91 14.79
C VAL A 73 24.05 -5.98 15.03
N ASP A 74 25.11 -6.55 15.60
CA ASP A 74 26.36 -5.85 15.97
C ASP A 74 27.14 -5.28 14.77
#